data_AF-A0AAN8JDD8-F1
#
_entry.id   AF-A0AAN8JDD8-F1
#
_cell.length_a   1.000
_cell.length_b   1.000
_cell.length_c   1.000
_cell.angle_alpha   90.00
_cell.angle_beta   90.00
_cell.angle_gamma   90.00
#
_symmetry.space_group_name_H-M   'P 1'
#
loop_
_entity.id
_entity.type
_entity.pdbx_description
1 polymer ?
#
loop_
_entity_poly.entity_id
_entity_poly.type
_entity_poly.pdbx_seq_one_letter_code
_entity_poly.pdbx_strand_id
1 'polypeptide(L)'
;MAKLGFICLALFVLIAATQVEVDGFKLRRFGTGFKKIIKDGIRFLFGRRQQPQTSPVRPAVLAPANSNTQVDVDEIKPTEAPVVNSPYKRTIIAIKQETSYGQYLYLRGGGPEGKPIDIRHRIAPEDQDSFYASTSQGDDHLDWGSNEINQGRYKDDITPQGTPMMWTTNDENYDSAVGQDGAGYYNINVQSGHYWLVDIDMDCSQTTDGWFEFKGYLTWDGQIPVENGWEKNFKTGSCQTEDGPQTFDKADPVANNHIGRCGEFNLVHFESSMCMIHSLADIEQWAKDFHGDEKTVEE
;
A
#
# COMPACT_ATOMS: atom_id res chain seq x y z
N MET A 1 3.76 60.51 -34.38
CA MET A 1 3.56 60.11 -35.80
C MET A 1 4.41 58.87 -36.06
N ALA A 2 3.75 57.78 -36.47
CA ALA A 2 4.23 56.64 -37.28
C ALA A 2 5.47 55.83 -36.80
N LYS A 3 5.58 54.50 -36.97
CA LYS A 3 4.72 53.32 -37.23
C LYS A 3 5.74 52.17 -37.49
N LEU A 4 5.30 50.91 -37.29
CA LEU A 4 5.92 49.64 -37.75
C LEU A 4 7.20 49.16 -37.01
N GLY A 5 7.40 47.88 -36.69
CA GLY A 5 6.63 46.64 -36.92
C GLY A 5 7.55 45.40 -36.85
N PHE A 6 6.98 44.24 -36.49
CA PHE A 6 7.44 42.84 -36.71
C PHE A 6 8.63 42.29 -35.89
N ILE A 7 8.40 41.37 -34.93
CA ILE A 7 8.41 39.87 -35.02
C ILE A 7 9.80 39.28 -35.35
N CYS A 8 10.47 38.61 -34.40
CA CYS A 8 10.70 37.14 -34.39
C CYS A 8 11.66 36.68 -33.25
N LEU A 9 11.34 35.49 -32.71
CA LEU A 9 12.12 34.52 -31.94
C LEU A 9 13.67 34.67 -31.89
N ALA A 10 14.26 34.53 -30.69
CA ALA A 10 14.92 33.30 -30.22
C ALA A 10 15.93 33.55 -29.08
N LEU A 11 15.94 32.61 -28.14
CA LEU A 11 16.92 32.28 -27.11
C LEU A 11 18.28 32.99 -27.20
N PHE A 12 18.72 33.62 -26.11
CA PHE A 12 20.04 33.32 -25.54
C PHE A 12 20.06 33.62 -24.02
N VAL A 13 20.57 32.63 -23.31
CA VAL A 13 20.86 32.50 -21.89
C VAL A 13 21.58 33.74 -21.33
N LEU A 14 21.10 34.28 -20.20
CA LEU A 14 21.96 35.00 -19.27
C LEU A 14 21.60 34.62 -17.83
N ILE A 15 22.55 33.92 -17.21
CA ILE A 15 22.66 33.65 -15.79
C ILE A 15 22.97 34.98 -15.10
N ALA A 16 22.16 35.39 -14.14
CA ALA A 16 22.54 36.39 -13.16
C ALA A 16 22.22 35.84 -11.77
N ALA A 17 23.31 35.55 -11.06
CA ALA A 17 23.34 35.05 -9.71
C ALA A 17 22.68 36.02 -8.73
N THR A 18 21.84 35.50 -7.83
CA THR A 18 21.66 36.05 -6.50
C THR A 18 21.90 34.93 -5.49
N GLN A 19 22.95 35.14 -4.69
CA GLN A 19 23.33 34.31 -3.56
C GLN A 19 22.25 34.40 -2.50
N VAL A 20 21.75 33.25 -2.05
CA VAL A 20 21.21 33.07 -0.70
C VAL A 20 22.08 32.00 -0.05
N GLU A 21 22.78 32.39 1.00
CA GLU A 21 23.59 31.53 1.84
C GLU A 21 22.72 30.42 2.44
N VAL A 22 23.11 29.17 2.21
CA VAL A 22 22.66 28.02 3.00
C VAL A 22 23.87 27.52 3.76
N ASP A 23 23.93 27.87 5.04
CA ASP A 23 24.89 27.30 5.97
C ASP A 23 24.64 25.80 6.14
N GLY A 24 25.58 24.99 5.65
CA GLY A 24 26.17 23.94 6.46
C GLY A 24 25.38 22.67 6.76
N PHE A 25 24.74 22.01 5.78
CA PHE A 25 24.43 20.58 5.92
C PHE A 25 25.61 19.73 5.43
N LYS A 26 26.49 19.35 6.36
CA LYS A 26 27.59 18.41 6.11
C LYS A 26 27.00 17.07 5.65
N LEU A 27 27.19 16.74 4.37
CA LEU A 27 27.08 15.39 3.82
C LEU A 27 28.04 14.46 4.59
N ARG A 28 27.54 13.86 5.67
CA ARG A 28 28.17 12.69 6.28
C ARG A 28 27.94 11.50 5.35
N ARG A 29 29.01 10.75 5.14
CA ARG A 29 29.12 9.55 4.31
C ARG A 29 27.84 8.70 4.34
N PHE A 30 27.14 8.63 3.21
CA PHE A 30 26.17 7.56 2.98
C PHE A 30 26.90 6.22 3.00
N GLY A 31 26.49 5.36 3.93
CA GLY A 31 27.02 4.02 4.11
C GLY A 31 26.78 3.13 2.89
N THR A 32 27.47 2.01 2.86
CA THR A 32 27.47 0.99 1.80
C THR A 32 26.08 0.44 1.43
N GLY A 33 25.06 0.62 2.27
CA GLY A 33 23.66 0.21 2.01
C GLY A 33 22.97 0.97 0.87
N PHE A 34 23.19 2.29 0.73
CA PHE A 34 22.51 3.08 -0.32
C PHE A 34 22.98 2.70 -1.74
N LYS A 35 24.21 2.19 -1.86
CA LYS A 35 24.73 1.65 -3.13
C LYS A 35 24.18 0.25 -3.45
N LYS A 36 23.69 -0.51 -2.47
CA LYS A 36 23.05 -1.82 -2.68
C LYS A 36 21.64 -1.64 -3.25
N ILE A 37 20.88 -0.67 -2.72
CA ILE A 37 19.51 -0.33 -3.15
C ILE A 37 19.47 0.10 -4.64
N ILE A 38 20.39 0.94 -5.09
CA ILE A 38 20.46 1.35 -6.51
C ILE A 38 20.99 0.22 -7.41
N LYS A 39 21.91 -0.63 -6.90
CA LYS A 39 22.53 -1.71 -7.69
C LYS A 39 21.60 -2.91 -7.89
N ASP A 40 20.75 -3.21 -6.91
CA ASP A 40 19.80 -4.32 -6.97
C ASP A 40 18.48 -3.89 -7.65
N GLY A 41 18.05 -2.63 -7.49
CA GLY A 41 16.90 -2.07 -8.23
C GLY A 41 17.10 -2.00 -9.75
N ILE A 42 18.34 -1.82 -10.24
CA ILE A 42 18.63 -1.78 -11.69
C ILE A 42 18.85 -3.19 -12.27
N ARG A 43 19.24 -4.19 -11.46
CA ARG A 43 19.47 -5.57 -11.93
C ARG A 43 18.19 -6.36 -12.21
N PHE A 44 17.05 -5.94 -11.65
CA PHE A 44 15.77 -6.63 -11.86
C PHE A 44 15.04 -6.19 -13.14
N LEU A 45 15.38 -5.03 -13.71
CA LEU A 45 14.76 -4.53 -14.94
C LEU A 45 15.11 -5.34 -16.20
N PHE A 46 16.11 -6.24 -16.15
CA PHE A 46 16.49 -7.10 -17.28
C PHE A 46 16.94 -8.51 -16.85
N GLY A 47 15.96 -9.35 -16.49
CA GLY A 47 15.95 -10.75 -16.91
C GLY A 47 16.47 -11.82 -15.95
N ARG A 48 15.60 -12.79 -15.65
CA ARG A 48 15.96 -14.22 -15.67
C ARG A 48 14.75 -15.08 -16.01
N ARG A 49 14.69 -15.52 -17.27
CA ARG A 49 13.89 -16.66 -17.72
C ARG A 49 14.40 -17.90 -16.99
N GLN A 50 13.62 -18.51 -16.10
CA GLN A 50 13.91 -19.87 -15.62
C GLN A 50 13.26 -20.88 -16.56
N GLN A 51 14.07 -21.79 -17.11
CA GLN A 51 13.59 -22.99 -17.81
C GLN A 51 13.00 -23.97 -16.79
N PRO A 52 11.91 -24.69 -17.13
CA PRO A 52 11.38 -25.74 -16.27
C PRO A 52 12.30 -26.96 -16.31
N GLN A 53 12.78 -27.39 -15.13
CA GLN A 53 13.46 -28.68 -14.97
C GLN A 53 12.41 -29.78 -14.80
N THR A 54 12.40 -30.73 -15.73
CA THR A 54 11.68 -31.99 -15.62
C THR A 54 12.57 -33.01 -14.89
N SER A 55 12.06 -33.60 -13.81
CA SER A 55 12.66 -34.81 -13.21
C SER A 55 11.81 -36.05 -13.53
N PRO A 56 12.44 -37.20 -13.82
CA PRO A 56 11.75 -38.39 -14.30
C PRO A 56 11.20 -39.27 -13.16
N VAL A 57 9.96 -39.72 -13.33
CA VAL A 57 9.31 -40.75 -12.51
C VAL A 57 9.95 -42.11 -12.82
N ARG A 58 10.39 -42.83 -11.78
CA ARG A 58 10.72 -44.26 -11.85
C ARG A 58 9.71 -45.06 -11.03
N PRO A 59 9.12 -46.14 -11.57
CA PRO A 59 8.20 -47.01 -10.84
C PRO A 59 8.88 -48.26 -10.28
N ALA A 60 8.08 -49.01 -9.52
CA ALA A 60 8.24 -50.39 -9.02
C ALA A 60 8.49 -50.44 -7.49
N VAL A 61 8.02 -51.43 -6.72
CA VAL A 61 7.69 -52.85 -6.97
C VAL A 61 6.64 -53.29 -5.93
N LEU A 62 5.72 -54.17 -6.31
CA LEU A 62 4.82 -54.94 -5.43
C LEU A 62 5.53 -56.17 -4.86
N ALA A 63 5.46 -56.41 -3.54
CA ALA A 63 5.38 -57.73 -2.87
C ALA A 63 5.47 -57.56 -1.32
N PRO A 64 5.20 -58.61 -0.51
CA PRO A 64 3.92 -59.25 -0.28
C PRO A 64 3.47 -59.14 1.19
N ALA A 65 2.22 -59.52 1.45
CA ALA A 65 1.59 -59.56 2.76
C ALA A 65 2.30 -60.52 3.74
N ASN A 66 2.49 -60.08 4.98
CA ASN A 66 2.68 -60.99 6.10
C ASN A 66 1.95 -60.47 7.34
N SER A 67 1.04 -61.31 7.83
CA SER A 67 0.15 -61.10 8.96
C SER A 67 0.91 -61.28 10.27
N ASN A 68 0.91 -60.24 11.11
CA ASN A 68 1.09 -60.41 12.55
C ASN A 68 0.21 -59.39 13.27
N THR A 69 -0.84 -59.90 13.89
CA THR A 69 -1.81 -59.16 14.70
C THR A 69 -1.14 -58.72 15.99
N GLN A 70 -0.75 -57.45 16.08
CA GLN A 70 -0.57 -56.75 17.35
C GLN A 70 -1.77 -55.84 17.54
N VAL A 71 -2.38 -55.94 18.72
CA VAL A 71 -3.47 -55.09 19.17
C VAL A 71 -2.89 -53.70 19.38
N ASP A 72 -3.10 -52.83 18.40
CA ASP A 72 -2.72 -51.42 18.47
C ASP A 72 -3.83 -50.66 19.18
N VAL A 73 -3.45 -49.89 20.19
CA VAL A 73 -4.37 -49.07 20.97
C VAL A 73 -4.68 -47.86 20.10
N ASP A 74 -5.92 -47.76 19.59
CA ASP A 74 -6.39 -46.68 18.73
C ASP A 74 -5.85 -45.31 19.19
N GLU A 75 -4.83 -44.83 18.49
CA GLU A 75 -4.38 -43.45 18.54
C GLU A 75 -5.50 -42.62 17.93
N ILE A 76 -6.26 -41.92 18.78
CA ILE A 76 -7.25 -40.95 18.33
C ILE A 76 -6.49 -39.81 17.66
N LYS A 77 -6.28 -39.94 16.34
CA LYS A 77 -5.81 -38.87 15.48
C LYS A 77 -6.82 -37.72 15.61
N PRO A 78 -6.40 -36.51 16.03
CA PRO A 78 -7.29 -35.37 16.00
C PRO A 78 -7.79 -35.17 14.57
N THR A 79 -9.10 -35.28 14.37
CA THR A 79 -9.73 -34.88 13.12
C THR A 79 -9.40 -33.42 12.90
N GLU A 80 -8.50 -33.15 11.96
CA GLU A 80 -8.18 -31.80 11.51
C GLU A 80 -9.49 -31.16 11.06
N ALA A 81 -9.92 -30.13 11.81
CA ALA A 81 -11.11 -29.37 11.46
C ALA A 81 -10.93 -28.84 10.03
N PRO A 82 -11.98 -28.85 9.18
CA PRO A 82 -11.87 -28.29 7.85
C PRO A 82 -11.35 -26.86 7.96
N VAL A 83 -10.23 -26.59 7.29
CA VAL A 83 -9.68 -25.24 7.16
C VAL A 83 -10.72 -24.40 6.46
N VAL A 84 -11.50 -23.63 7.22
CA VAL A 84 -12.43 -22.65 6.66
C VAL A 84 -11.54 -21.57 6.06
N ASN A 85 -11.37 -21.62 4.73
CA ASN A 85 -10.70 -20.55 4.00
C ASN A 85 -11.54 -19.28 4.15
N SER A 86 -11.13 -18.40 5.06
CA SER A 86 -11.74 -17.08 5.19
C SER A 86 -11.60 -16.32 3.86
N PRO A 87 -12.68 -15.69 3.37
CA PRO A 87 -12.60 -14.85 2.18
C PRO A 87 -11.87 -13.53 2.46
N TYR A 88 -11.77 -13.15 3.73
CA TYR A 88 -10.98 -12.01 4.17
C TYR A 88 -9.49 -12.27 4.03
N LYS A 89 -8.80 -11.35 3.35
CA LYS A 89 -7.34 -11.30 3.26
C LYS A 89 -6.85 -9.94 3.73
N ARG A 90 -5.75 -9.94 4.47
CA ARG A 90 -5.03 -8.70 4.79
C ARG A 90 -4.69 -7.99 3.49
N THR A 91 -4.99 -6.71 3.42
CA THR A 91 -4.74 -5.85 2.28
C THR A 91 -4.24 -4.52 2.83
N ILE A 92 -3.12 -4.04 2.30
CA ILE A 92 -2.55 -2.77 2.70
C ILE A 92 -2.63 -1.84 1.49
N ILE A 93 -3.18 -0.64 1.69
CA ILE A 93 -3.22 0.39 0.66
C ILE A 93 -2.41 1.57 1.15
N ALA A 94 -1.41 1.95 0.38
CA ALA A 94 -0.48 3.03 0.65
C ALA A 94 -0.55 4.09 -0.46
N ILE A 95 -0.84 5.32 -0.09
CA ILE A 95 -0.83 6.48 -0.99
C ILE A 95 0.33 7.39 -0.58
N LYS A 96 1.27 7.65 -1.50
CA LYS A 96 2.25 8.72 -1.33
C LYS A 96 1.53 10.07 -1.47
N GLN A 97 1.50 10.85 -0.40
CA GLN A 97 1.02 12.23 -0.44
C GLN A 97 1.64 13.08 0.67
N GLU A 98 2.29 14.17 0.29
CA GLU A 98 2.78 15.16 1.24
C GLU A 98 1.62 16.05 1.70
N THR A 99 1.34 15.98 2.99
CA THR A 99 0.25 16.71 3.63
C THR A 99 0.80 17.70 4.65
N SER A 100 0.05 18.77 4.86
CA SER A 100 0.23 19.71 5.96
C SER A 100 -0.53 19.23 7.20
N TYR A 101 -0.14 19.75 8.36
CA TYR A 101 -0.90 19.53 9.58
C TYR A 101 -2.37 19.96 9.39
N GLY A 102 -3.30 19.15 9.90
CA GLY A 102 -4.75 19.36 9.71
C GLY A 102 -5.30 18.78 8.40
N GLN A 103 -4.46 18.34 7.47
CA GLN A 103 -4.94 17.59 6.32
C GLN A 103 -5.06 16.10 6.64
N TYR A 104 -6.15 15.50 6.20
CA TYR A 104 -6.40 14.07 6.36
C TYR A 104 -6.79 13.44 5.03
N LEU A 105 -6.30 12.23 4.80
CA LEU A 105 -6.60 11.45 3.61
C LEU A 105 -7.60 10.34 3.94
N TYR A 106 -8.64 10.24 3.12
CA TYR A 106 -9.58 9.12 3.10
C TYR A 106 -9.44 8.34 1.80
N LEU A 107 -9.84 7.07 1.84
CA LEU A 107 -10.09 6.26 0.66
C LEU A 107 -11.58 6.17 0.39
N ARG A 108 -11.91 6.18 -0.90
CA ARG A 108 -13.20 5.75 -1.40
C ARG A 108 -12.97 4.82 -2.56
N GLY A 109 -13.70 3.72 -2.62
CA GLY A 109 -13.41 2.67 -3.58
C GLY A 109 -14.51 1.63 -3.67
N GLY A 110 -14.20 0.47 -4.20
CA GLY A 110 -15.13 -0.64 -4.25
C GLY A 110 -14.79 -1.66 -5.32
N GLY A 111 -15.60 -2.70 -5.34
CA GLY A 111 -15.48 -3.83 -6.24
C GLY A 111 -16.07 -3.57 -7.63
N PRO A 112 -16.42 -4.63 -8.36
CA PRO A 112 -17.10 -4.53 -9.64
C PRO A 112 -18.35 -3.65 -9.56
N GLU A 113 -18.55 -2.81 -10.59
CA GLU A 113 -19.70 -1.89 -10.72
C GLU A 113 -19.82 -0.88 -9.55
N GLY A 114 -18.73 -0.67 -8.79
CA GLY A 114 -18.71 0.25 -7.65
C GLY A 114 -19.43 -0.29 -6.41
N LYS A 115 -19.63 -1.62 -6.31
CA LYS A 115 -20.22 -2.25 -5.13
C LYS A 115 -19.29 -2.11 -3.91
N PRO A 116 -19.84 -1.88 -2.71
CA PRO A 116 -19.07 -1.89 -1.46
C PRO A 116 -18.30 -3.22 -1.28
N ILE A 117 -17.13 -3.14 -0.67
CA ILE A 117 -16.37 -4.32 -0.21
C ILE A 117 -16.27 -4.26 1.31
N ASP A 118 -16.65 -5.32 2.00
CA ASP A 118 -16.54 -5.47 3.44
C ASP A 118 -15.06 -5.44 3.86
N ILE A 119 -14.75 -4.58 4.81
CA ILE A 119 -13.42 -4.40 5.38
C ILE A 119 -13.46 -4.48 6.91
N ARG A 120 -12.31 -4.75 7.51
CA ARG A 120 -12.10 -4.64 8.96
C ARG A 120 -10.75 -4.01 9.22
N HIS A 121 -10.72 -2.92 9.96
CA HIS A 121 -9.47 -2.29 10.37
C HIS A 121 -8.67 -3.22 11.27
N ARG A 122 -7.38 -3.40 10.96
CA ARG A 122 -6.48 -4.26 11.74
C ARG A 122 -5.72 -3.52 12.84
N ILE A 123 -5.66 -2.19 12.73
CA ILE A 123 -4.95 -1.33 13.68
C ILE A 123 -5.99 -0.64 14.56
N ALA A 124 -5.81 -0.77 15.87
CA ALA A 124 -6.55 -0.04 16.88
C ALA A 124 -5.54 0.74 17.73
N PRO A 125 -5.31 2.04 17.45
CA PRO A 125 -4.36 2.85 18.21
C PRO A 125 -4.68 2.91 19.71
N GLU A 126 -3.68 3.04 20.57
CA GLU A 126 -3.91 3.21 22.02
C GLU A 126 -4.67 4.51 22.34
N ASP A 127 -4.33 5.60 21.65
CA ASP A 127 -5.09 6.85 21.68
C ASP A 127 -6.38 6.70 20.86
N GLN A 128 -7.46 6.42 21.58
CA GLN A 128 -8.81 6.30 21.02
C GLN A 128 -9.37 7.65 20.54
N ASP A 129 -8.80 8.77 21.01
CA ASP A 129 -9.18 10.11 20.59
C ASP A 129 -8.41 10.55 19.33
N SER A 130 -7.47 9.74 18.83
CA SER A 130 -6.77 10.01 17.57
C SER A 130 -7.73 10.04 16.38
N PHE A 131 -7.35 10.77 15.32
CA PHE A 131 -8.16 10.87 14.11
C PHE A 131 -8.53 9.50 13.54
N TYR A 132 -7.55 8.62 13.37
CA TYR A 132 -7.79 7.31 12.78
C TYR A 132 -8.67 6.45 13.69
N ALA A 133 -8.35 6.33 14.99
CA ALA A 133 -9.12 5.51 15.92
C ALA A 133 -10.59 5.97 16.04
N SER A 134 -10.83 7.28 16.03
CA SER A 134 -12.18 7.84 16.09
C SER A 134 -12.98 7.62 14.80
N THR A 135 -12.35 7.71 13.63
CA THR A 135 -13.05 7.67 12.33
C THR A 135 -13.11 6.28 11.71
N SER A 136 -12.29 5.33 12.16
CA SER A 136 -12.31 3.94 11.69
C SER A 136 -13.37 3.09 12.40
N GLN A 137 -13.90 3.57 13.53
CA GLN A 137 -14.98 2.87 14.24
C GLN A 137 -16.24 2.85 13.37
N GLY A 138 -16.78 1.67 13.08
CA GLY A 138 -17.98 1.54 12.23
C GLY A 138 -17.75 1.92 10.76
N ASP A 139 -16.49 1.95 10.32
CA ASP A 139 -16.11 1.89 8.90
C ASP A 139 -15.97 0.40 8.53
N ASP A 140 -17.02 -0.15 7.92
CA ASP A 140 -17.17 -1.57 7.62
C ASP A 140 -17.03 -1.85 6.11
N HIS A 141 -16.99 -0.81 5.26
CA HIS A 141 -16.94 -0.96 3.82
C HIS A 141 -15.93 -0.01 3.15
N LEU A 142 -15.16 -0.56 2.19
CA LEU A 142 -14.56 0.26 1.15
C LEU A 142 -15.62 0.51 0.07
N ASP A 143 -16.19 1.71 0.07
CA ASP A 143 -17.23 2.14 -0.87
C ASP A 143 -17.00 3.56 -1.45
N TRP A 144 -17.82 3.95 -2.43
CA TRP A 144 -17.75 5.28 -3.07
C TRP A 144 -18.51 6.37 -2.31
N GLY A 145 -19.19 6.00 -1.23
CA GLY A 145 -19.92 6.87 -0.33
C GLY A 145 -18.99 7.75 0.50
N SER A 146 -19.58 8.54 1.40
CA SER A 146 -18.83 9.34 2.38
C SER A 146 -18.67 8.58 3.69
N ASN A 147 -19.55 8.84 4.65
CA ASN A 147 -19.53 8.18 5.94
C ASN A 147 -20.64 7.14 5.99
N GLU A 148 -20.38 6.06 6.72
CA GLU A 148 -21.41 5.11 7.07
C GLU A 148 -22.32 5.64 8.19
N ILE A 149 -23.51 5.07 8.32
CA ILE A 149 -24.54 5.53 9.29
C ILE A 149 -24.02 5.50 10.73
N ASN A 150 -23.15 4.54 11.06
CA ASN A 150 -22.60 4.35 12.40
C ASN A 150 -21.09 4.60 12.46
N GLN A 151 -20.52 5.23 11.44
CA GLN A 151 -19.10 5.54 11.45
C GLN A 151 -18.81 6.64 12.48
N GLY A 152 -17.75 6.43 13.27
CA GLY A 152 -17.33 7.33 14.33
C GLY A 152 -16.90 8.70 13.81
N ARG A 153 -16.92 9.69 14.70
CA ARG A 153 -16.62 11.10 14.37
C ARG A 153 -15.36 11.50 15.13
N TYR A 154 -14.50 12.29 14.50
CA TYR A 154 -13.34 12.83 15.20
C TYR A 154 -13.69 14.15 15.90
N LYS A 155 -13.35 14.26 17.18
CA LYS A 155 -13.66 15.42 18.04
C LYS A 155 -15.14 15.82 18.01
N ASP A 156 -16.04 14.85 17.87
CA ASP A 156 -17.50 14.97 17.76
C ASP A 156 -18.05 15.80 16.57
N ASP A 157 -17.24 16.63 15.93
CA ASP A 157 -17.69 17.56 14.90
C ASP A 157 -17.25 17.14 13.48
N ILE A 158 -16.25 16.28 13.35
CA ILE A 158 -15.68 15.91 12.06
C ILE A 158 -16.32 14.61 11.56
N THR A 159 -17.19 14.74 10.56
CA THR A 159 -17.80 13.60 9.85
C THR A 159 -16.79 12.99 8.86
N PRO A 160 -16.49 11.69 8.95
CA PRO A 160 -15.62 11.01 8.00
C PRO A 160 -16.06 11.20 6.55
N GLN A 161 -15.10 11.08 5.64
CA GLN A 161 -15.33 11.23 4.20
C GLN A 161 -14.88 9.97 3.45
N GLY A 162 -15.03 8.79 4.04
CA GLY A 162 -14.64 7.49 3.52
C GLY A 162 -13.85 6.71 4.56
N THR A 163 -13.15 5.67 4.11
CA THR A 163 -12.23 4.90 4.95
C THR A 163 -11.03 5.76 5.33
N PRO A 164 -10.76 6.02 6.62
CA PRO A 164 -9.66 6.88 7.02
C PRO A 164 -8.31 6.20 6.77
N MET A 165 -7.29 7.01 6.46
CA MET A 165 -5.91 6.56 6.36
C MET A 165 -5.06 7.16 7.48
N MET A 166 -4.00 6.45 7.86
CA MET A 166 -3.00 6.88 8.83
C MET A 166 -1.83 7.54 8.11
N TRP A 167 -1.44 8.74 8.53
CA TRP A 167 -0.17 9.31 8.07
C TRP A 167 0.98 8.51 8.69
N THR A 168 1.98 8.14 7.89
CA THR A 168 3.11 7.34 8.37
C THR A 168 4.47 7.85 7.90
N THR A 169 5.49 7.43 8.64
CA THR A 169 6.91 7.61 8.31
C THR A 169 7.71 6.33 8.62
N ASN A 170 8.87 6.22 7.98
CA ASN A 170 9.84 5.16 8.21
C ASN A 170 10.93 5.56 9.25
N ASP A 171 10.83 6.74 9.84
CA ASP A 171 11.74 7.21 10.89
C ASP A 171 11.35 6.61 12.24
N GLU A 172 12.13 5.65 12.73
CA GLU A 172 11.96 5.01 14.05
C GLU A 172 12.07 5.97 15.23
N ASN A 173 12.72 7.13 15.04
CA ASN A 173 12.88 8.13 16.09
C ASN A 173 11.78 9.19 16.05
N TYR A 174 10.76 9.01 15.21
CA TYR A 174 9.62 9.92 15.18
C TYR A 174 8.85 9.84 16.51
N ASP A 175 8.45 10.99 17.03
CA ASP A 175 7.86 11.09 18.38
C ASP A 175 6.51 10.38 18.53
N SER A 176 5.83 10.10 17.42
CA SER A 176 4.55 9.39 17.37
C SER A 176 4.65 8.07 16.62
N ALA A 177 3.80 7.10 16.97
CA ALA A 177 3.73 5.81 16.31
C ALA A 177 2.29 5.44 15.95
N VAL A 178 2.09 4.76 14.81
CA VAL A 178 0.74 4.38 14.35
C VAL A 178 -0.04 3.59 15.40
N GLY A 179 0.61 2.64 16.08
CA GLY A 179 -0.05 1.83 17.12
C GLY A 179 -0.39 2.61 18.39
N GLN A 180 0.25 3.75 18.65
CA GLN A 180 0.00 4.57 19.84
C GLN A 180 -0.94 5.74 19.51
N ASP A 181 -0.59 6.54 18.51
CA ASP A 181 -1.22 7.84 18.22
C ASP A 181 -2.12 7.81 16.97
N GLY A 182 -2.21 6.69 16.26
CA GLY A 182 -2.96 6.59 14.99
C GLY A 182 -2.28 7.28 13.80
N ALA A 183 -1.06 7.77 13.98
CA ALA A 183 -0.19 8.31 12.94
C ALA A 183 1.28 8.27 13.42
N GLY A 184 2.23 8.32 12.49
CA GLY A 184 3.67 8.41 12.81
C GLY A 184 4.47 7.21 12.33
N TYR A 185 5.46 6.77 13.10
CA TYR A 185 6.28 5.63 12.75
C TYR A 185 5.41 4.38 12.52
N TYR A 186 5.64 3.70 11.39
CA TYR A 186 5.06 2.40 11.10
C TYR A 186 6.07 1.52 10.39
N ASN A 187 6.39 0.36 10.98
CA ASN A 187 7.44 -0.54 10.51
C ASN A 187 7.22 -1.09 9.10
N ILE A 188 5.97 -1.14 8.61
CA ILE A 188 5.68 -1.56 7.23
C ILE A 188 6.02 -0.48 6.21
N ASN A 189 6.10 0.79 6.61
CA ASN A 189 6.53 1.85 5.71
C ASN A 189 8.06 1.83 5.58
N VAL A 190 8.55 1.29 4.45
CA VAL A 190 9.99 1.18 4.13
C VAL A 190 10.47 2.22 3.11
N GLN A 191 9.59 3.09 2.63
CA GLN A 191 9.85 3.94 1.47
C GLN A 191 10.41 5.31 1.88
N SER A 192 9.66 6.08 2.68
CA SER A 192 10.03 7.40 3.24
C SER A 192 8.90 7.96 4.13
N GLY A 193 9.02 9.19 4.63
CA GLY A 193 7.89 9.91 5.25
C GLY A 193 6.73 10.20 4.29
N HIS A 194 5.56 10.60 4.81
CA HIS A 194 4.40 11.03 4.03
C HIS A 194 3.72 9.95 3.17
N TYR A 195 3.65 8.73 3.70
CA TYR A 195 2.73 7.73 3.16
C TYR A 195 1.50 7.66 4.04
N TRP A 196 0.34 7.77 3.41
CA TRP A 196 -0.93 7.50 4.04
C TRP A 196 -1.25 6.03 3.83
N LEU A 197 -1.48 5.29 4.90
CA LEU A 197 -1.72 3.84 4.86
C LEU A 197 -3.03 3.47 5.53
N VAL A 198 -3.68 2.43 5.01
CA VAL A 198 -4.69 1.67 5.72
C VAL A 198 -4.32 0.18 5.68
N ASP A 199 -4.45 -0.51 6.81
CA ASP A 199 -4.18 -1.94 6.97
C ASP A 199 -5.48 -2.64 7.41
N ILE A 200 -6.09 -3.37 6.48
CA ILE A 200 -7.44 -3.91 6.59
C ILE A 200 -7.48 -5.39 6.24
N ASP A 201 -8.39 -6.13 6.85
CA ASP A 201 -8.85 -7.40 6.32
C ASP A 201 -9.99 -7.10 5.34
N MET A 202 -9.81 -7.42 4.06
CA MET A 202 -10.76 -7.16 2.98
C MET A 202 -11.38 -8.46 2.47
N ASP A 203 -12.70 -8.51 2.30
CA ASP A 203 -13.38 -9.67 1.71
C ASP A 203 -13.10 -9.76 0.20
N CYS A 204 -12.14 -10.62 -0.19
CA CYS A 204 -11.76 -10.75 -1.59
C CYS A 204 -12.85 -11.41 -2.46
N SER A 205 -13.88 -12.03 -1.88
CA SER A 205 -14.97 -12.62 -2.66
C SER A 205 -15.88 -11.57 -3.31
N GLN A 206 -15.81 -10.33 -2.84
CA GLN A 206 -16.54 -9.17 -3.37
C GLN A 206 -15.71 -8.37 -4.39
N THR A 207 -14.56 -8.89 -4.81
CA THR A 207 -13.68 -8.29 -5.82
C THR A 207 -13.81 -9.00 -7.17
N THR A 208 -13.30 -8.38 -8.25
CA THR A 208 -13.24 -9.05 -9.56
C THR A 208 -11.89 -9.74 -9.71
N ASP A 209 -11.85 -11.06 -9.56
CA ASP A 209 -10.62 -11.85 -9.62
C ASP A 209 -9.52 -11.33 -8.67
N GLY A 210 -9.89 -10.76 -7.51
CA GLY A 210 -8.95 -10.14 -6.57
C GLY A 210 -8.73 -8.65 -6.77
N TRP A 211 -9.28 -8.02 -7.82
CA TRP A 211 -9.09 -6.61 -8.12
C TRP A 211 -10.22 -5.72 -7.61
N PHE A 212 -9.84 -4.54 -7.13
CA PHE A 212 -10.74 -3.47 -6.70
C PHE A 212 -10.24 -2.10 -7.20
N GLU A 213 -11.09 -1.09 -7.12
CA GLU A 213 -10.72 0.30 -7.42
C GLU A 213 -10.83 1.19 -6.21
N PHE A 214 -10.07 2.28 -6.20
CA PHE A 214 -10.14 3.30 -5.17
C PHE A 214 -9.58 4.64 -5.65
N LYS A 215 -9.86 5.68 -4.88
CA LYS A 215 -9.26 7.00 -5.00
C LYS A 215 -8.96 7.58 -3.62
N GLY A 216 -7.92 8.40 -3.55
CA GLY A 216 -7.68 9.28 -2.41
C GLY A 216 -8.60 10.50 -2.42
N TYR A 217 -9.09 10.87 -1.24
CA TYR A 217 -9.85 12.09 -0.99
C TYR A 217 -9.23 12.88 0.17
N LEU A 218 -8.62 14.01 -0.16
CA LEU A 218 -7.95 14.89 0.79
C LEU A 218 -8.92 15.91 1.39
N THR A 219 -8.87 16.05 2.71
CA THR A 219 -9.70 16.98 3.48
C THR A 219 -8.82 17.94 4.30
N TRP A 220 -9.41 19.04 4.76
CA TRP A 220 -8.79 19.99 5.68
C TRP A 220 -9.61 20.05 6.96
N ASP A 221 -8.93 19.94 8.11
CA ASP A 221 -9.55 19.74 9.42
C ASP A 221 -10.58 18.59 9.43
N GLY A 222 -10.36 17.60 8.56
CA GLY A 222 -11.21 16.43 8.37
C GLY A 222 -12.56 16.71 7.71
N GLN A 223 -12.84 17.95 7.32
CA GLN A 223 -14.13 18.40 6.81
C GLN A 223 -14.06 18.85 5.34
N ILE A 224 -15.24 18.93 4.72
CA ILE A 224 -15.49 19.58 3.43
C ILE A 224 -15.83 21.06 3.71
N PRO A 225 -15.41 22.04 2.87
CA PRO A 225 -14.90 21.88 1.52
C PRO A 225 -13.38 22.07 1.37
N VAL A 226 -12.73 21.06 0.83
CA VAL A 226 -11.49 21.24 0.06
C VAL A 226 -11.87 21.24 -1.42
N GLU A 227 -11.74 22.40 -2.08
CA GLU A 227 -11.86 22.48 -3.53
C GLU A 227 -10.81 21.54 -4.15
N ASN A 228 -11.24 20.60 -5.00
CA ASN A 228 -10.38 19.58 -5.60
C ASN A 228 -9.70 18.63 -4.59
N GLY A 229 -10.38 18.27 -3.49
CA GLY A 229 -9.87 17.24 -2.57
C GLY A 229 -9.73 15.85 -3.20
N TRP A 230 -10.48 15.56 -4.27
CA TRP A 230 -10.31 14.35 -5.06
C TRP A 230 -9.03 14.38 -5.86
N GLU A 231 -8.35 13.24 -5.89
CA GLU A 231 -7.31 13.03 -6.91
C GLU A 231 -7.88 13.16 -8.33
N LYS A 232 -7.05 13.62 -9.27
CA LYS A 232 -7.42 13.68 -10.68
C LYS A 232 -7.74 12.30 -11.26
N ASN A 233 -8.33 12.33 -12.46
CA ASN A 233 -8.64 11.15 -13.23
C ASN A 233 -7.42 10.67 -14.03
N PHE A 234 -7.11 9.37 -13.99
CA PHE A 234 -5.95 8.78 -14.68
C PHE A 234 -6.38 7.82 -15.79
N LYS A 235 -5.85 8.00 -17.00
CA LYS A 235 -6.08 7.05 -18.11
C LYS A 235 -5.09 5.90 -18.07
N THR A 236 -5.15 5.03 -17.07
CA THR A 236 -4.27 3.85 -17.02
C THR A 236 -4.87 2.75 -16.16
N GLY A 237 -5.17 1.61 -16.78
CA GLY A 237 -5.56 0.38 -16.08
C GLY A 237 -4.39 -0.56 -15.80
N SER A 238 -3.13 -0.08 -15.73
CA SER A 238 -1.94 -0.93 -15.54
C SER A 238 -1.14 -0.60 -14.28
N CYS A 239 -0.86 -1.62 -13.46
CA CYS A 239 -0.02 -1.53 -12.26
C CYS A 239 1.23 -2.41 -12.41
N GLN A 240 2.36 -1.98 -11.87
CA GLN A 240 3.57 -2.80 -11.87
C GLN A 240 3.47 -3.87 -10.78
N THR A 241 3.77 -5.12 -11.13
CA THR A 241 3.96 -6.23 -10.19
C THR A 241 5.30 -6.91 -10.46
N GLU A 242 5.70 -7.87 -9.63
CA GLU A 242 6.95 -8.64 -9.84
C GLU A 242 6.94 -9.43 -11.16
N ASP A 243 5.76 -9.91 -11.57
CA ASP A 243 5.54 -10.62 -12.83
C ASP A 243 5.43 -9.69 -14.05
N GLY A 244 5.59 -8.39 -13.83
CA GLY A 244 5.48 -7.34 -14.84
C GLY A 244 4.18 -6.52 -14.74
N PRO A 245 3.91 -5.64 -15.73
CA PRO A 245 2.71 -4.81 -15.71
C PRO A 245 1.45 -5.68 -15.80
N GLN A 246 0.59 -5.60 -14.80
CA GLN A 246 -0.74 -6.22 -14.79
C GLN A 246 -1.79 -5.18 -15.16
N THR A 247 -2.78 -5.58 -15.95
CA THR A 247 -3.91 -4.72 -16.30
C THR A 247 -5.19 -5.20 -15.68
N PHE A 248 -5.97 -4.28 -15.12
CA PHE A 248 -7.33 -4.59 -14.70
C PHE A 248 -8.30 -4.35 -15.86
N ASP A 249 -8.91 -5.43 -16.38
CA ASP A 249 -9.95 -5.35 -17.40
C ASP A 249 -11.29 -5.04 -16.71
N LYS A 250 -11.52 -3.77 -16.39
CA LYS A 250 -12.89 -3.34 -16.10
C LYS A 250 -13.65 -3.29 -17.42
N ALA A 251 -14.66 -4.16 -17.54
CA ALA A 251 -15.73 -4.01 -18.52
C ALA A 251 -16.55 -2.69 -18.34
N ASP A 252 -16.18 -1.84 -17.36
CA ASP A 252 -16.78 -0.53 -17.10
C ASP A 252 -15.85 0.61 -17.58
N PRO A 253 -16.23 1.38 -18.62
CA PRO A 253 -15.39 2.40 -19.25
C PRO A 253 -15.12 3.67 -18.41
N VAL A 254 -15.42 3.68 -17.11
CA VAL A 254 -15.20 4.84 -16.21
C VAL A 254 -13.87 4.78 -15.44
N ALA A 255 -13.06 3.72 -15.57
CA ALA A 255 -11.83 3.49 -14.78
C ALA A 255 -10.76 4.61 -14.95
N ASN A 256 -10.93 5.68 -14.20
CA ASN A 256 -9.99 6.80 -14.03
C ASN A 256 -9.41 6.84 -12.60
N ASN A 257 -9.48 5.71 -11.92
CA ASN A 257 -9.19 5.53 -10.50
C ASN A 257 -7.91 4.70 -10.34
N HIS A 258 -7.36 4.65 -9.13
CA HIS A 258 -6.38 3.63 -8.80
C HIS A 258 -7.03 2.25 -8.78
N ILE A 259 -6.22 1.23 -9.09
CA ILE A 259 -6.59 -0.18 -8.95
C ILE A 259 -5.71 -0.81 -7.88
N GLY A 260 -6.26 -1.80 -7.18
CA GLY A 260 -5.54 -2.57 -6.16
C GLY A 260 -5.90 -4.04 -6.22
N ARG A 261 -5.06 -4.86 -5.60
CA ARG A 261 -5.19 -6.31 -5.46
C ARG A 261 -5.43 -6.66 -4.00
N CYS A 262 -6.54 -7.32 -3.75
CA CYS A 262 -6.90 -7.85 -2.44
C CYS A 262 -5.91 -8.95 -2.02
N GLY A 263 -5.48 -8.94 -0.77
CA GLY A 263 -4.46 -9.84 -0.26
C GLY A 263 -3.02 -9.32 -0.39
N GLU A 264 -2.82 -8.14 -0.98
CA GLU A 264 -1.49 -7.61 -1.32
C GLU A 264 -1.21 -6.24 -0.68
N PHE A 265 0.04 -5.79 -0.81
CA PHE A 265 0.42 -4.39 -0.56
C PHE A 265 0.29 -3.58 -1.85
N ASN A 266 -0.55 -2.57 -1.81
CA ASN A 266 -0.89 -1.71 -2.94
C ASN A 266 -0.31 -0.32 -2.72
N LEU A 267 0.60 0.10 -3.58
CA LEU A 267 1.31 1.37 -3.48
C LEU A 267 0.99 2.26 -4.67
N VAL A 268 0.42 3.43 -4.39
CA VAL A 268 0.11 4.42 -5.42
C VAL A 268 0.59 5.81 -5.01
N HIS A 269 0.63 6.72 -5.97
CA HIS A 269 1.00 8.12 -5.72
C HIS A 269 -0.20 9.01 -5.98
N PHE A 270 -0.54 9.86 -5.00
CA PHE A 270 -1.61 10.84 -5.16
C PHE A 270 -1.30 11.74 -6.36
N GLU A 271 -2.33 12.11 -7.14
CA GLU A 271 -2.16 12.88 -8.38
C GLU A 271 -1.25 12.22 -9.43
N SER A 272 -1.05 10.91 -9.41
CA SER A 272 -0.25 10.19 -10.41
C SER A 272 -0.87 8.84 -10.80
N SER A 273 -0.67 8.39 -12.04
CA SER A 273 -1.04 7.04 -12.47
C SER A 273 -0.09 5.95 -11.95
N MET A 274 0.93 6.32 -11.19
CA MET A 274 1.93 5.38 -10.68
C MET A 274 1.32 4.40 -9.68
N CYS A 275 1.57 3.13 -9.91
CA CYS A 275 1.05 2.02 -9.11
C CYS A 275 2.06 0.86 -9.07
N MET A 276 2.27 0.30 -7.88
CA MET A 276 3.07 -0.89 -7.61
C MET A 276 2.31 -1.82 -6.67
N ILE A 277 2.37 -3.13 -6.93
CA ILE A 277 1.75 -4.16 -6.09
C ILE A 277 2.82 -5.18 -5.72
N HIS A 278 2.93 -5.45 -4.43
CA HIS A 278 3.88 -6.40 -3.85
C HIS A 278 3.15 -7.41 -2.97
N SER A 279 3.74 -8.59 -2.82
CA SER A 279 3.23 -9.51 -1.82
C SER A 279 3.43 -8.94 -0.42
N LEU A 280 2.50 -9.24 0.47
CA LEU A 280 2.65 -8.86 1.88
C LEU A 280 3.91 -9.47 2.50
N ALA A 281 4.28 -10.69 2.09
CA ALA A 281 5.49 -11.34 2.56
C ALA A 281 6.76 -10.58 2.17
N ASP A 282 6.81 -10.06 0.94
CA ASP A 282 7.96 -9.29 0.44
C ASP A 282 8.09 -7.97 1.20
N ILE A 283 6.98 -7.24 1.40
CA ILE A 283 7.00 -5.99 2.14
C ILE A 283 7.36 -6.20 3.61
N GLU A 284 6.84 -7.24 4.25
CA GLU A 284 7.21 -7.60 5.62
C GLU A 284 8.70 -7.99 5.73
N GLN A 285 9.23 -8.68 4.72
CA GLN A 285 10.66 -8.98 4.69
C GLN A 285 11.49 -7.72 4.48
N TRP A 286 11.10 -6.83 3.57
CA TRP A 286 11.79 -5.55 3.38
C TRP A 286 11.74 -4.68 4.63
N ALA A 287 10.62 -4.68 5.35
CA ALA A 287 10.49 -4.01 6.64
C ALA A 287 11.49 -4.55 7.66
N LYS A 288 11.62 -5.87 7.76
CA LYS A 288 12.62 -6.51 8.62
C LYS A 288 14.05 -6.18 8.18
N ASP A 289 14.33 -6.16 6.89
CA ASP A 289 15.67 -5.87 6.38
C ASP A 289 16.05 -4.39 6.52
N PHE A 290 15.06 -3.48 6.48
CA PHE A 290 15.25 -2.04 6.61
C PHE A 290 15.40 -1.61 8.07
N HIS A 291 14.54 -2.12 8.96
CA HIS A 291 14.52 -1.79 10.39
C HIS A 291 15.37 -2.73 11.25
N GLY A 292 15.73 -3.89 10.70
CA GLY A 292 16.60 -4.84 11.36
C GLY A 292 18.04 -4.32 11.38
N ASP A 293 18.60 -4.18 12.58
CA ASP A 293 20.03 -4.31 12.79
C ASP A 293 20.45 -5.71 12.28
N GLU A 294 20.89 -5.84 11.02
CA GLU A 294 21.86 -6.90 10.69
C GLU A 294 23.16 -6.56 11.45
N LYS A 295 23.15 -6.80 12.77
CA LYS A 295 24.33 -7.25 13.49
C LYS A 295 24.60 -8.68 13.04
N THR A 296 24.93 -8.85 11.77
CA THR A 296 25.79 -9.93 11.33
C THR A 296 27.18 -9.62 11.89
N VAL A 297 27.36 -9.93 13.17
CA VAL A 297 28.69 -10.16 13.73
C VAL A 297 29.14 -11.51 13.18
N GLU A 298 29.66 -11.48 11.96
CA GLU A 298 30.63 -12.42 11.41
C GLU A 298 31.83 -11.53 11.03
N GLU A 299 33.04 -11.61 11.58
CA GLU A 299 33.76 -12.54 12.45
C GLU A 299 34.69 -11.74 13.39
#